data_AF-A0A3E0R7H8-F1
#
_entry.id   AF-A0A3E0R7H8-F1
#
_cell.length_a   1.000
_cell.length_b   1.000
_cell.length_c   1.000
_cell.angle_alpha   90.00
_cell.angle_beta   90.00
_cell.angle_gamma   90.00
#
_symmetry.space_group_name_H-M   'P 1'
#
loop_
_entity.id
_entity.type
_entity.pdbx_description
1 polymer ?
#
loop_
_entity_poly.entity_id
_entity_poly.type
_entity_poly.pdbx_seq_one_letter_code
_entity_poly.pdbx_strand_id
1 'polypeptide(L)'
;MSNYTEEMTDTMVREYTNNPCPETVEMLAEMFGRSKKSIIGKLSREGVYRREVYVSKTGESPITKVEIVSNIAEVLGVEVGSLAGLEKSPKAALRNLEKAVAGSFTIKQLVWNDNNPEDVHLEWDLKNDPEYEPNVPKVSL
;
A
#
# COMPACT_ATOMS: atom_id res chain seq x y z
N MET A 1 -30.29 36.47 8.25
CA MET A 1 -30.40 36.52 6.78
C MET A 1 -29.34 35.65 6.14
N SER A 2 -29.69 34.85 5.14
CA SER A 2 -28.70 34.21 4.25
C SER A 2 -28.08 35.29 3.35
N ASN A 3 -26.75 35.36 3.26
CA ASN A 3 -26.02 36.24 2.33
C ASN A 3 -26.06 35.74 0.87
N TYR A 4 -26.77 34.65 0.63
CA TYR A 4 -26.94 33.99 -0.65
C TYR A 4 -28.43 33.89 -0.96
N THR A 5 -28.80 34.21 -2.19
CA THR A 5 -30.15 33.94 -2.70
C THR A 5 -30.35 32.43 -2.83
N GLU A 6 -31.61 32.04 -3.00
CA GLU A 6 -31.97 30.64 -3.24
C GLU A 6 -31.34 30.14 -4.54
N GLU A 7 -31.44 30.91 -5.63
CA GLU A 7 -30.82 30.60 -6.93
C GLU A 7 -29.29 30.44 -6.86
N MET A 8 -28.61 31.30 -6.08
CA MET A 8 -27.16 31.16 -5.83
C MET A 8 -26.86 29.88 -5.06
N THR A 9 -27.70 29.53 -4.09
CA THR A 9 -27.55 28.32 -3.27
C THR A 9 -27.71 27.08 -4.13
N ASP A 10 -28.76 27.01 -4.94
CA ASP A 10 -29.03 25.90 -5.86
C ASP A 10 -27.90 25.72 -6.86
N THR A 11 -27.39 26.82 -7.41
CA THR A 11 -26.23 26.78 -8.32
C THR A 11 -24.99 26.25 -7.61
N MET A 12 -24.68 26.75 -6.40
CA MET A 12 -23.55 26.26 -5.60
C MET A 12 -23.63 24.76 -5.34
N VAL A 13 -24.80 24.29 -4.89
CA VAL A 13 -25.03 22.89 -4.55
C VAL A 13 -24.93 22.02 -5.80
N ARG A 14 -25.54 22.43 -6.92
CA ARG A 14 -25.50 21.70 -8.19
C ARG A 14 -24.08 21.57 -8.73
N GLU A 15 -23.36 22.69 -8.87
CA GLU A 15 -21.99 22.69 -9.41
C GLU A 15 -21.03 21.87 -8.54
N TYR A 16 -21.10 22.05 -7.21
CA TYR A 16 -20.23 21.31 -6.30
C TYR A 16 -20.58 19.82 -6.22
N THR A 17 -21.87 19.45 -6.28
CA THR A 17 -22.27 18.05 -6.29
C THR A 17 -21.81 17.33 -7.56
N ASN A 18 -21.81 18.02 -8.70
CA ASN A 18 -21.32 17.49 -9.97
C ASN A 18 -19.79 17.30 -9.98
N ASN A 19 -19.04 18.24 -9.40
CA ASN A 19 -17.57 18.17 -9.33
C ASN A 19 -17.05 18.67 -7.96
N PRO A 20 -17.02 17.79 -6.94
CA PRO A 20 -16.69 18.18 -5.57
C PRO A 20 -15.17 18.31 -5.36
N CYS A 21 -14.55 19.32 -5.97
CA CYS A 21 -13.12 19.61 -5.89
C CYS A 21 -12.85 21.09 -5.48
N PRO A 22 -11.62 21.43 -5.06
CA PRO A 22 -11.25 22.81 -4.69
C PRO A 22 -11.41 23.81 -5.82
N GLU A 23 -11.13 23.39 -7.06
CA GLU A 23 -11.25 24.24 -8.24
C GLU A 23 -12.70 24.69 -8.44
N THR A 24 -13.68 23.81 -8.18
CA THR A 24 -15.09 24.19 -8.19
C THR A 24 -15.41 25.22 -7.10
N VAL A 25 -14.81 25.11 -5.91
CA VAL A 25 -14.98 26.13 -4.84
C VAL A 25 -14.39 27.47 -5.27
N GLU A 26 -13.24 27.45 -5.94
CA GLU A 26 -12.57 28.65 -6.46
C GLU A 26 -13.39 29.32 -7.56
N MET A 27 -13.87 28.54 -8.53
CA MET A 27 -14.80 29.00 -9.58
C MET A 27 -16.05 29.65 -8.97
N LEU A 28 -16.68 29.03 -7.97
CA LEU A 28 -17.87 29.57 -7.31
C LEU A 28 -17.58 30.84 -6.50
N ALA A 29 -16.39 30.91 -5.89
CA ALA A 29 -15.93 32.08 -5.15
C ALA A 29 -15.75 33.29 -6.09
N GLU A 30 -15.13 33.08 -7.25
CA GLU A 30 -14.97 34.08 -8.30
C GLU A 30 -16.32 34.49 -8.89
N MET A 31 -17.14 33.52 -9.28
CA MET A 31 -18.47 33.74 -9.89
C MET A 31 -19.38 34.62 -9.03
N PHE A 32 -19.37 34.42 -7.70
CA PHE A 32 -20.23 35.14 -6.78
C PHE A 32 -19.52 36.29 -6.05
N GLY A 33 -18.25 36.56 -6.34
CA GLY A 33 -17.45 37.58 -5.65
C GLY A 33 -17.37 37.36 -4.13
N ARG A 34 -17.24 36.11 -3.69
CA ARG A 34 -17.16 35.71 -2.27
C ARG A 34 -15.83 35.06 -1.95
N SER A 35 -15.48 34.99 -0.66
CA SER A 35 -14.30 34.23 -0.25
C SER A 35 -14.56 32.72 -0.31
N LYS A 36 -13.53 31.93 -0.62
CA LYS A 36 -13.56 30.46 -0.57
C LYS A 36 -14.12 29.95 0.78
N LYS A 37 -13.72 30.58 1.90
CA LYS A 37 -14.23 30.28 3.25
C LYS A 37 -15.75 30.42 3.36
N SER A 38 -16.34 31.44 2.72
CA SER A 38 -17.78 31.66 2.73
C SER A 38 -18.53 30.62 1.89
N ILE A 39 -18.00 30.29 0.70
CA ILE A 39 -18.56 29.24 -0.16
C ILE A 39 -18.54 27.89 0.55
N ILE A 40 -17.40 27.49 1.11
CA ILE A 40 -17.27 26.24 1.90
C ILE A 40 -18.25 26.24 3.07
N GLY A 41 -18.37 27.36 3.79
CA GLY A 41 -19.30 27.48 4.90
C GLY A 41 -20.77 27.34 4.49
N LYS A 42 -21.14 27.85 3.31
CA LYS A 42 -22.48 27.66 2.74
C LYS A 42 -22.71 26.21 2.34
N LEU A 43 -21.83 25.62 1.52
CA LEU A 43 -21.90 24.20 1.12
C LEU A 43 -21.92 23.24 2.31
N SER A 44 -21.23 23.58 3.42
CA SER A 44 -21.25 22.80 4.64
C SER A 44 -22.60 22.85 5.36
N ARG A 45 -23.27 24.02 5.38
CA ARG A 45 -24.62 24.15 5.95
C ARG A 45 -25.68 23.44 5.10
N GLU A 46 -25.50 23.42 3.78
CA GLU A 46 -26.31 22.61 2.86
C GLU A 46 -25.96 21.11 2.93
N GLY A 47 -24.92 20.73 3.68
CA GLY A 47 -24.54 19.33 3.90
C GLY A 47 -23.81 18.65 2.74
N VAL A 48 -23.46 19.38 1.68
CA VAL A 48 -22.83 18.81 0.47
C VAL A 48 -21.32 18.93 0.42
N TYR A 49 -20.73 19.83 1.21
CA TYR A 49 -19.28 20.05 1.20
C TYR A 49 -18.53 18.79 1.64
N ARG A 50 -17.52 18.40 0.85
CA ARG A 50 -16.62 17.28 1.17
C ARG A 50 -15.25 17.86 1.50
N ARG A 51 -14.73 17.52 2.68
CA ARG A 51 -13.34 17.85 3.01
C ARG A 51 -12.45 17.06 2.06
N GLU A 52 -11.46 17.73 1.46
CA GLU A 52 -10.45 17.05 0.67
C GLU A 52 -9.81 15.93 1.48
N VAL A 53 -9.69 14.76 0.85
CA VAL A 53 -8.85 13.70 1.37
C VAL A 53 -7.42 14.09 1.05
N TYR A 54 -6.63 14.36 2.08
CA TYR A 54 -5.22 14.62 1.89
C TYR A 54 -4.59 13.37 1.30
N VAL A 55 -4.12 13.45 0.06
CA VAL A 55 -3.31 12.41 -0.57
C VAL A 55 -1.87 12.90 -0.65
N SER A 56 -0.92 11.96 -0.58
CA SER A 56 0.47 12.30 -0.84
C SER A 56 0.67 12.71 -2.31
N LYS A 57 1.85 13.28 -2.65
CA LYS A 57 2.17 13.70 -4.03
C LYS A 57 2.01 12.59 -5.08
N THR A 58 2.01 11.32 -4.67
CA THR A 58 1.82 10.15 -5.52
C THR A 58 0.38 9.62 -5.55
N GLY A 59 -0.58 10.31 -4.90
CA GLY A 59 -1.98 9.89 -4.80
C GLY A 59 -2.26 8.84 -3.72
N GLU A 60 -1.24 8.34 -3.03
CA GLU A 60 -1.42 7.38 -1.93
C GLU A 60 -2.00 8.07 -0.70
N SER A 61 -2.93 7.39 -0.02
CA SER A 61 -3.41 7.78 1.30
C SER A 61 -2.23 7.93 2.28
N PRO A 62 -2.21 8.98 3.10
CA PRO A 62 -1.13 9.25 4.02
C PRO A 62 -1.10 8.18 5.11
N ILE A 63 -0.11 7.31 5.06
CA ILE A 63 0.18 6.34 6.13
C ILE A 63 1.14 6.95 7.16
N THR A 64 0.92 6.72 8.43
CA THR A 64 1.80 7.12 9.53
C THR A 64 2.98 6.16 9.67
N LYS A 65 4.01 6.55 10.44
CA LYS A 65 5.12 5.62 10.74
C LYS A 65 4.67 4.45 11.60
N VAL A 66 3.75 4.68 12.53
CA VAL A 66 3.17 3.66 13.43
C VAL A 66 2.45 2.60 12.62
N GLU A 67 1.64 3.00 11.64
CA GLU A 67 0.96 2.08 10.74
C GLU A 67 1.96 1.27 9.90
N ILE A 68 3.01 1.89 9.34
CA ILE A 68 4.05 1.14 8.60
C ILE A 68 4.72 0.10 9.51
N VAL A 69 5.06 0.46 10.76
CA VAL A 69 5.68 -0.48 11.72
C VAL A 69 4.71 -1.60 12.10
N SER A 70 3.42 -1.28 12.23
CA SER A 70 2.37 -2.27 12.51
C SER A 70 2.22 -3.26 11.36
N ASN A 71 2.19 -2.79 10.12
CA ASN A 71 2.16 -3.64 8.92
C ASN A 71 3.38 -4.57 8.85
N ILE A 72 4.58 -4.04 9.15
CA ILE A 72 5.80 -4.84 9.21
C ILE A 72 5.69 -5.94 10.27
N ALA A 73 5.21 -5.60 11.48
CA ALA A 73 5.04 -6.55 12.58
C ALA A 73 4.05 -7.67 12.20
N GLU A 74 2.92 -7.31 11.59
CA GLU A 74 1.91 -8.24 11.10
C GLU A 74 2.47 -9.21 10.06
N VAL A 75 3.19 -8.69 9.04
CA VAL A 75 3.81 -9.53 8.00
C VAL A 75 4.88 -10.46 8.59
N LEU A 76 5.59 -10.03 9.63
CA LEU A 76 6.61 -10.84 10.31
C LEU A 76 6.02 -11.81 11.35
N GLY A 77 4.74 -11.67 11.72
CA GLY A 77 4.13 -12.47 12.79
C GLY A 77 4.71 -12.18 14.18
N VAL A 78 5.16 -10.95 14.44
CA VAL A 78 5.72 -10.53 15.73
C VAL A 78 4.85 -9.46 16.39
N GLU A 79 5.02 -9.27 17.70
CA GLU A 79 4.35 -8.17 18.39
C GLU A 79 4.94 -6.81 17.96
N VAL A 80 4.06 -5.84 17.67
CA VAL A 80 4.47 -4.48 17.28
C VAL A 80 5.36 -3.81 18.33
N GLY A 81 5.17 -4.13 19.62
CA GLY A 81 5.99 -3.64 20.73
C GLY A 81 7.46 -4.04 20.60
N SER A 82 7.75 -5.20 20.01
CA SER A 82 9.11 -5.64 19.70
C SER A 82 9.79 -4.78 18.63
N LEU A 83 9.02 -4.01 17.85
CA LEU A 83 9.50 -3.12 16.80
C LEU A 83 9.39 -1.62 17.17
N ALA A 84 9.07 -1.27 18.41
CA ALA A 84 8.84 0.12 18.83
C ALA A 84 9.99 1.10 18.49
N GLY A 85 11.23 0.60 18.44
CA GLY A 85 12.40 1.39 18.04
C GLY A 85 12.36 1.88 16.58
N LEU A 86 11.69 1.14 15.69
CA LEU A 86 11.60 1.48 14.27
C LEU A 86 10.84 2.78 14.01
N GLU A 87 9.94 3.20 14.90
CA GLU A 87 9.23 4.49 14.76
C GLU A 87 10.19 5.69 14.75
N LYS A 88 11.40 5.54 15.29
CA LYS A 88 12.44 6.58 15.28
C LYS A 88 13.15 6.68 13.92
N SER A 89 13.02 5.70 13.06
CA SER A 89 13.67 5.69 11.74
C SER A 89 12.99 6.65 10.74
N PRO A 90 13.71 7.07 9.69
CA PRO A 90 13.12 7.85 8.59
C PRO A 90 11.99 7.07 7.90
N LYS A 91 10.90 7.76 7.55
CA LYS A 91 9.72 7.14 6.92
C LYS A 91 10.05 6.43 5.60
N ALA A 92 11.01 6.94 4.83
CA ALA A 92 11.48 6.31 3.59
C ALA A 92 12.13 4.94 3.85
N ALA A 93 12.94 4.81 4.90
CA ALA A 93 13.55 3.54 5.28
C ALA A 93 12.49 2.52 5.71
N LEU A 94 11.49 2.95 6.48
CA LEU A 94 10.36 2.11 6.88
C LEU A 94 9.55 1.60 5.69
N ARG A 95 9.25 2.46 4.71
CA ARG A 95 8.57 2.04 3.47
C ARG A 95 9.39 1.04 2.65
N ASN A 96 10.71 1.22 2.57
CA ASN A 96 11.59 0.26 1.90
C ASN A 96 11.58 -1.09 2.62
N LEU A 97 11.63 -1.08 3.95
CA LEU A 97 11.53 -2.29 4.75
C LEU A 97 10.19 -2.98 4.54
N GLU A 98 9.06 -2.28 4.73
CA GLU A 98 7.69 -2.77 4.50
C GLU A 98 7.55 -3.46 3.14
N LYS A 99 8.02 -2.82 2.06
CA LYS A 99 8.03 -3.42 0.71
C LYS A 99 8.88 -4.70 0.64
N ALA A 100 10.05 -4.71 1.26
CA ALA A 100 10.94 -5.86 1.25
C ALA A 100 10.34 -7.05 2.01
N VAL A 101 9.71 -6.83 3.18
CA VAL A 101 9.05 -7.90 3.94
C VAL A 101 7.79 -8.41 3.25
N ALA A 102 6.98 -7.51 2.68
CA ALA A 102 5.82 -7.90 1.86
C ALA A 102 6.23 -8.72 0.62
N GLY A 103 7.29 -8.30 -0.08
CA GLY A 103 7.83 -9.02 -1.24
C GLY A 103 8.55 -10.33 -0.88
N SER A 104 9.07 -10.45 0.34
CA SER A 104 9.71 -11.68 0.84
C SER A 104 8.73 -12.85 0.97
N PHE A 105 7.43 -12.56 1.15
CA PHE A 105 6.40 -13.60 1.19
C PHE A 105 6.15 -14.21 -0.21
N THR A 106 6.26 -13.40 -1.27
CA THR A 106 6.05 -13.86 -2.66
C THR A 106 7.15 -14.82 -3.14
N ILE A 107 8.40 -14.65 -2.69
CA ILE A 107 9.50 -15.56 -3.10
C ILE A 107 9.42 -16.91 -2.38
N LYS A 108 8.91 -16.97 -1.14
CA LYS A 108 8.72 -18.27 -0.46
C LYS A 108 7.62 -19.13 -1.08
N GLN A 109 6.58 -18.55 -1.68
CA GLN A 109 5.56 -19.34 -2.39
C GLN A 109 6.00 -19.79 -3.80
N LEU A 110 6.96 -19.10 -4.42
CA LEU A 110 7.51 -19.51 -5.72
C LEU A 110 8.70 -20.48 -5.60
N VAL A 111 9.29 -20.64 -4.41
CA VAL A 111 10.41 -21.56 -4.14
C VAL A 111 10.00 -22.73 -3.23
N TRP A 112 8.73 -23.15 -3.28
CA TRP A 112 8.32 -24.41 -2.64
C TRP A 112 7.38 -25.21 -3.53
N ASN A 113 7.81 -25.52 -4.75
CA ASN A 113 7.13 -26.52 -5.57
C ASN A 113 8.02 -27.15 -6.66
N ASP A 114 9.17 -27.73 -6.28
CA ASP A 114 9.85 -28.80 -7.04
C ASP A 114 11.02 -29.38 -6.23
N ASN A 115 10.71 -30.12 -5.17
CA ASN A 115 11.52 -31.28 -4.76
C ASN A 115 10.63 -32.25 -3.99
N ASN A 116 10.11 -33.17 -4.79
CA ASN A 116 9.44 -34.41 -4.46
C ASN A 116 10.03 -35.08 -3.19
N PRO A 117 9.23 -35.43 -2.16
CA PRO A 117 9.72 -36.06 -0.93
C PRO A 117 10.21 -37.51 -1.10
N GLU A 118 10.21 -38.05 -2.32
CA GLU A 118 10.69 -39.41 -2.61
C GLU A 118 12.17 -39.49 -3.04
N ASP A 119 12.87 -38.36 -3.23
CA ASP A 119 14.29 -38.34 -3.64
C ASP A 119 15.29 -38.18 -2.49
N VAL A 120 14.98 -38.71 -1.30
CA VAL A 120 15.99 -38.93 -0.25
C VAL A 120 16.61 -40.32 -0.44
N HIS A 121 17.26 -40.53 -1.59
CA HIS A 121 18.06 -41.74 -1.79
C HIS A 121 19.42 -41.58 -1.10
N LEU A 122 19.61 -42.41 -0.07
CA LEU A 122 20.78 -42.54 0.78
C LEU A 122 22.06 -42.78 -0.05
N GLU A 123 22.90 -41.75 -0.13
CA GLU A 123 24.25 -41.80 -0.71
C GLU A 123 25.24 -42.70 0.09
N TRP A 124 24.76 -43.37 1.13
CA TRP A 124 25.57 -44.17 2.06
C TRP A 124 25.64 -45.67 1.76
N ASP A 125 24.74 -46.23 0.94
CA ASP A 125 24.64 -47.70 0.79
C ASP A 125 25.28 -48.27 -0.49
N LEU A 126 25.75 -47.45 -1.44
CA LEU A 126 26.39 -47.94 -2.68
C LEU A 126 27.84 -48.43 -2.50
N LYS A 127 28.49 -48.14 -1.36
CA LYS A 127 29.88 -48.58 -1.12
C LYS A 127 29.99 -50.02 -0.59
N ASN A 128 28.88 -50.66 -0.25
CA ASN A 128 28.85 -52.02 0.30
C ASN A 128 28.05 -53.00 -0.57
N ASP A 129 27.65 -52.60 -1.78
CA ASP A 129 26.98 -53.50 -2.70
C ASP A 129 28.01 -54.36 -3.45
N PRO A 130 28.03 -55.69 -3.23
CA PRO A 130 28.97 -56.60 -3.90
C PRO A 130 28.71 -56.73 -5.42
N GLU A 131 27.59 -56.21 -5.94
CA GLU A 131 27.25 -56.26 -7.37
C GLU A 131 27.55 -54.94 -8.13
N TYR A 132 28.19 -53.95 -7.50
CA TYR A 132 28.54 -52.71 -8.19
C TYR A 132 29.69 -52.91 -9.20
N GLU A 133 29.36 -53.03 -10.49
CA GLU A 133 30.34 -52.90 -11.58
C GLU A 133 30.38 -51.44 -12.10
N PRO A 134 31.51 -50.72 -11.97
CA PRO A 134 31.62 -49.38 -12.50
C PRO A 134 31.61 -49.40 -14.02
N ASN A 135 30.67 -48.67 -14.63
CA ASN A 135 30.63 -48.49 -16.08
C ASN A 135 31.80 -47.59 -16.52
N VAL A 136 32.86 -48.20 -17.06
CA VAL A 136 34.02 -47.49 -17.59
C VAL A 136 33.76 -47.16 -19.06
N PRO A 137 33.62 -45.88 -19.46
CA PRO A 137 33.42 -45.54 -20.86
C PRO A 137 34.67 -45.90 -21.66
N LYS A 138 34.50 -46.70 -22.73
CA LYS A 138 35.57 -47.06 -23.65
C LYS A 138 36.05 -45.82 -24.38
N VAL A 139 37.30 -45.44 -24.14
CA VAL A 139 37.99 -44.41 -24.91
C VAL A 139 38.35 -45.02 -26.27
N SER A 140 37.71 -44.56 -27.34
CA SER A 140 38.12 -44.91 -28.71
C SER A 140 39.36 -44.08 -29.08
N LEU A 141 40.44 -44.78 -29.44
CA LEU A 141 41.68 -44.24 -30.02
C LEU A 141 41.44 -43.66 -31.42
#